data_AF-A0A5C7PNK1-F1
#
_entry.id   AF-A0A5C7PNK1-F1
#
_cell.length_a   1.000
_cell.length_b   1.000
_cell.length_c   1.000
_cell.angle_alpha   90.00
_cell.angle_beta   90.00
_cell.angle_gamma   90.00
#
_symmetry.space_group_name_H-M   'P 1'
#
loop_
_entity.id
_entity.type
_entity.pdbx_description
1 polymer ?
#
loop_
_entity_poly.entity_id
_entity_poly.type
_entity_poly.pdbx_seq_one_letter_code
_entity_poly.pdbx_strand_id
1 'polypeptide(L)'
;MTNDFQTYSYSECGEMYSGKYASPEEAAAAYFRNGGKYSEVWVGLNCVPGHASQYVNADDICTLIEENAGDEVGEAANNWLCGLTTEDLEELKTMIGNWLHAKAPPDFYCVNELRRIPRSELTATGHLQPPDVGG
;
A
#
# COMPACT_ATOMS: atom_id res chain seq x y z
N MET A 1 17.48 4.78 16.50
CA MET A 1 17.65 3.65 15.57
C MET A 1 16.41 2.78 15.73
N THR A 2 15.36 3.04 14.96
CA THR A 2 14.21 2.14 14.90
C THR A 2 14.65 0.91 14.14
N ASN A 3 14.67 -0.25 14.78
CA ASN A 3 14.70 -1.50 14.04
C ASN A 3 13.40 -1.54 13.23
N ASP A 4 13.50 -1.26 11.94
CA ASP A 4 12.39 -1.46 11.02
C ASP A 4 12.16 -2.97 10.93
N PHE A 5 11.33 -3.49 11.84
CA PHE A 5 10.88 -4.88 11.80
C PHE A 5 10.02 -5.02 10.55
N GLN A 6 10.66 -5.45 9.47
CA GLN A 6 10.02 -5.96 8.27
C GLN A 6 9.03 -7.05 8.69
N THR A 7 7.78 -6.91 8.28
CA THR A 7 6.75 -7.90 8.55
C THR A 7 6.08 -8.31 7.27
N TYR A 8 5.53 -9.52 7.26
CA TYR A 8 4.92 -10.10 6.08
C TYR A 8 3.44 -10.34 6.31
N SER A 9 2.68 -10.33 5.23
CA SER A 9 1.25 -10.61 5.21
C SER A 9 0.96 -11.49 3.99
N TYR A 10 -0.13 -12.27 4.05
CA TYR A 10 -0.55 -13.10 2.91
C TYR A 10 -1.79 -12.51 2.23
N SER A 11 -1.99 -12.80 0.95
CA SER A 11 -3.19 -12.46 0.19
C SER A 11 -3.62 -13.59 -0.74
N GLU A 12 -4.92 -13.82 -0.85
CA GLU A 12 -5.51 -14.76 -1.80
C GLU A 12 -5.59 -14.17 -3.21
N CYS A 13 -5.91 -12.88 -3.33
CA CYS A 13 -6.12 -12.19 -4.60
C CYS A 13 -4.97 -11.25 -5.00
N GLY A 14 -4.09 -10.90 -4.06
CA GLY A 14 -3.02 -9.93 -4.26
C GLY A 14 -3.42 -8.48 -3.95
N GLU A 15 -4.66 -8.25 -3.50
CA GLU A 15 -5.20 -6.90 -3.21
C GLU A 15 -5.41 -6.67 -1.70
N MET A 16 -5.97 -7.67 -1.00
CA MET A 16 -6.22 -7.60 0.45
C MET A 16 -5.24 -8.49 1.20
N TYR A 17 -4.44 -7.89 2.07
CA TYR A 17 -3.40 -8.58 2.81
C TYR A 17 -3.81 -8.81 4.27
N SER A 18 -3.42 -9.96 4.81
CA SER A 18 -3.85 -10.43 6.13
C SER A 18 -2.68 -10.91 6.98
N GLY A 19 -2.75 -10.57 8.27
CA GLY A 19 -1.80 -10.97 9.29
C GLY A 19 -0.48 -10.19 9.28
N LYS A 20 0.33 -10.44 10.31
CA LYS A 20 1.65 -9.84 10.51
C LYS A 20 2.60 -10.93 10.99
N TYR A 21 3.50 -11.34 10.11
CA TYR A 21 4.40 -12.49 10.29
C TYR A 21 5.86 -12.06 10.18
N ALA A 22 6.77 -12.85 10.75
CA ALA A 22 8.20 -12.54 10.79
C ALA A 22 8.94 -12.95 9.51
N SER A 23 8.39 -13.87 8.72
CA SER A 23 8.97 -14.29 7.43
C SER A 23 7.91 -14.51 6.35
N PRO A 24 8.31 -14.52 5.05
CA PRO A 24 7.41 -14.85 3.97
C PRO A 24 6.82 -16.27 4.09
N GLU A 25 7.64 -17.23 4.49
CA GLU A 25 7.27 -18.64 4.64
C GLU A 25 6.27 -18.80 5.79
N GLU A 26 6.42 -18.05 6.88
CA GLU A 26 5.46 -18.05 7.98
C GLU A 26 4.10 -17.50 7.54
N ALA A 27 4.09 -16.39 6.79
CA ALA A 27 2.87 -15.82 6.24
C ALA A 27 2.15 -16.80 5.31
N ALA A 28 2.87 -17.41 4.37
CA ALA A 28 2.29 -18.39 3.46
C ALA A 28 1.82 -19.66 4.20
N ALA A 29 2.60 -20.16 5.17
CA ALA A 29 2.21 -21.32 5.97
C ALA A 29 0.95 -21.06 6.80
N ALA A 30 0.79 -19.84 7.35
CA ALA A 30 -0.41 -19.46 8.08
C ALA A 30 -1.68 -19.57 7.22
N TYR A 31 -1.63 -19.08 5.98
CA TYR A 31 -2.72 -19.23 5.01
C TYR A 31 -3.10 -20.72 4.80
N PHE A 32 -2.11 -21.58 4.53
CA PHE A 32 -2.37 -23.00 4.27
C PHE A 32 -2.83 -23.78 5.50
N ARG A 33 -2.35 -23.43 6.70
CA ARG A 33 -2.82 -24.02 7.98
C ARG A 33 -4.26 -23.63 8.28
N ASN A 34 -4.69 -22.45 7.85
CA ASN A 34 -6.06 -21.95 8.03
C ASN A 34 -7.03 -22.42 6.93
N GLY A 35 -6.68 -23.45 6.16
CA GLY A 35 -7.57 -24.04 5.15
C GLY A 35 -7.54 -23.35 3.78
N GLY A 36 -6.46 -22.62 3.47
CA GLY A 36 -6.24 -22.02 2.15
C GLY A 36 -6.44 -23.01 0.99
N LYS A 37 -7.27 -22.64 0.02
CA LYS A 37 -7.76 -23.52 -1.08
C LYS A 37 -6.89 -23.51 -2.33
N TYR A 38 -6.15 -22.43 -2.56
CA TYR A 38 -5.29 -22.28 -3.73
C TYR A 38 -3.99 -23.11 -3.60
N SER A 39 -3.34 -23.41 -4.72
CA SER A 39 -2.04 -24.10 -4.73
C SER A 39 -0.86 -23.20 -4.37
N GLU A 40 -1.07 -21.88 -4.41
CA GLU A 40 -0.11 -20.83 -4.10
C GLU A 40 -0.83 -19.67 -3.41
N VAL A 41 -0.07 -18.83 -2.73
CA VAL A 41 -0.57 -17.63 -2.04
C VAL A 41 0.37 -16.46 -2.28
N TRP A 42 -0.17 -15.25 -2.39
CA TRP A 42 0.66 -14.05 -2.42
C TRP A 42 1.17 -13.75 -1.03
N VAL A 43 2.42 -13.32 -0.95
CA VAL A 43 3.03 -12.82 0.28
C VAL A 43 3.65 -11.47 -0.01
N GLY A 44 3.27 -10.50 0.82
CA GLY A 44 3.71 -9.12 0.73
C GLY A 44 4.66 -8.76 1.87
N LEU A 45 5.72 -8.01 1.57
CA LEU A 45 6.49 -7.28 2.58
C LEU A 45 5.74 -6.01 2.97
N ASN A 46 5.26 -5.97 4.21
CA ASN A 46 4.61 -4.80 4.79
C ASN A 46 5.67 -3.74 5.13
N CYS A 47 5.47 -2.54 4.61
CA CYS A 47 6.24 -1.37 4.95
C CYS A 47 5.36 -0.38 5.73
N VAL A 48 5.97 0.30 6.69
CA VAL A 48 5.31 1.40 7.40
C VAL A 48 5.05 2.50 6.35
N PRO A 49 3.82 3.01 6.22
CA PRO A 49 3.56 4.10 5.30
C PRO A 49 4.46 5.28 5.66
N GLY A 50 5.05 5.90 4.65
CA GLY A 50 5.73 7.18 4.83
C GLY A 50 4.79 8.30 5.28
N HIS A 51 5.30 9.53 5.22
CA HIS A 51 4.53 10.73 5.48
C HIS A 51 3.32 10.89 4.52
N ALA A 52 2.24 11.53 4.96
CA ALA A 52 1.01 11.63 4.14
C ALA A 52 1.19 12.40 2.83
N SER A 53 2.22 13.25 2.74
CA SER A 53 2.59 13.99 1.52
C SER A 53 2.89 13.11 0.31
N GLN A 54 3.20 11.82 0.50
CA GLN A 54 3.40 10.88 -0.61
C GLN A 54 2.10 10.59 -1.40
N TYR A 55 0.93 10.85 -0.80
CA TYR A 55 -0.39 10.64 -1.41
C TYR A 55 -1.03 11.95 -1.88
N VAL A 56 -0.30 13.06 -1.82
CA VAL A 56 -0.79 14.38 -2.24
C VAL A 56 -0.21 14.71 -3.61
N ASN A 57 -1.09 15.00 -4.56
CA ASN A 57 -0.73 15.50 -5.89
C ASN A 57 -1.20 16.95 -6.04
N ALA A 58 -0.25 17.88 -6.11
CA ALA A 58 -0.56 19.31 -6.21
C ALA A 58 -1.21 19.67 -7.55
N ASP A 59 -0.83 19.00 -8.65
CA ASP A 59 -1.44 19.22 -9.95
C ASP A 59 -2.93 18.88 -9.94
N ASP A 60 -3.31 17.72 -9.38
CA ASP A 60 -4.71 17.29 -9.27
C ASP A 60 -5.53 18.27 -8.41
N ILE A 61 -4.92 18.83 -7.35
CA ILE A 61 -5.56 19.86 -6.51
C ILE A 61 -5.79 21.14 -7.31
N CYS A 62 -4.79 21.60 -8.07
CA CYS A 62 -4.92 22.77 -8.93
C CYS A 62 -5.99 22.56 -10.00
N THR A 63 -6.03 21.39 -10.65
CA THR A 63 -7.07 21.02 -11.61
C THR A 63 -8.46 21.12 -10.98
N LEU A 64 -8.67 20.53 -9.80
CA LEU A 64 -9.95 20.61 -9.09
C LEU A 64 -10.34 22.06 -8.77
N ILE A 65 -9.39 22.92 -8.39
CA ILE A 65 -9.66 24.34 -8.11
C ILE A 65 -10.08 25.07 -9.39
N GLU A 66 -9.40 24.84 -10.52
CA GLU A 66 -9.76 25.45 -11.80
C GLU A 66 -11.11 24.97 -12.31
N GLU A 67 -11.43 23.68 -12.17
CA GLU A 67 -12.75 23.13 -12.51
C GLU A 67 -13.86 23.81 -11.71
N ASN A 68 -13.69 23.92 -10.38
CA ASN A 68 -14.65 24.62 -9.52
C ASN A 68 -14.82 26.10 -9.90
N ALA A 69 -13.72 26.78 -10.24
CA ALA A 69 -13.80 28.16 -10.71
C ALA A 69 -14.49 28.26 -12.08
N GLY A 70 -14.24 27.30 -12.97
CA GLY A 70 -14.89 27.17 -14.27
C GLY A 70 -16.40 26.95 -14.16
N ASP A 71 -16.85 26.17 -13.18
CA ASP A 71 -18.29 25.99 -12.92
C ASP A 71 -18.99 27.30 -12.51
N GLU A 72 -18.27 28.21 -11.84
CA GLU A 72 -18.82 29.47 -11.35
C GLU A 72 -18.78 30.60 -12.40
N VAL A 73 -17.68 30.73 -13.14
CA VAL A 73 -17.45 31.87 -14.06
C VAL A 73 -17.18 31.47 -15.51
N GLY A 74 -17.31 30.18 -15.82
CA GLY A 74 -17.03 29.62 -17.14
C GLY A 74 -15.56 29.74 -17.53
N GLU A 75 -15.34 29.83 -18.84
CA GLU A 75 -14.01 29.92 -19.46
C GLU A 75 -13.13 31.07 -18.95
N ALA A 76 -13.71 32.05 -18.24
CA ALA A 76 -12.97 33.14 -17.60
C ALA A 76 -12.00 32.63 -16.51
N ALA A 77 -12.22 31.45 -15.94
CA ALA A 77 -11.34 30.81 -14.97
C ALA A 77 -10.19 30.02 -15.60
N ASN A 78 -10.23 29.76 -16.91
CA ASN A 78 -9.25 28.90 -17.56
C ASN A 78 -7.83 29.47 -17.46
N ASN A 79 -6.87 28.61 -17.17
CA ASN A 79 -5.44 28.94 -17.05
C ASN A 79 -5.12 29.93 -15.91
N TRP A 80 -6.00 30.12 -14.94
CA TRP A 80 -5.71 31.00 -13.81
C TRP A 80 -4.46 30.58 -13.03
N LEU A 81 -4.26 29.27 -12.84
CA LEU A 81 -3.15 28.71 -12.06
C LEU A 81 -1.94 28.33 -12.94
N CYS A 82 -1.95 28.63 -14.24
CA CYS A 82 -0.88 28.23 -15.16
C CYS A 82 0.49 28.88 -14.88
N GLY A 83 0.53 29.88 -13.99
CA GLY A 83 1.74 30.58 -13.58
C GLY A 83 2.45 29.99 -12.36
N LEU A 84 1.89 28.96 -11.71
CA LEU A 84 2.52 28.31 -10.56
C LEU A 84 3.81 27.58 -10.98
N THR A 85 4.84 27.72 -10.15
CA THR A 85 6.13 27.06 -10.34
C THR A 85 6.14 25.67 -9.71
N THR A 86 7.12 24.85 -10.08
CA THR A 86 7.35 23.55 -9.43
C THR A 86 7.56 23.71 -7.93
N GLU A 87 8.25 24.77 -7.51
CA GLU A 87 8.47 25.09 -6.10
C GLU A 87 7.15 25.39 -5.37
N ASP A 88 6.25 26.16 -5.99
CA ASP A 88 4.93 26.47 -5.41
C ASP A 88 4.09 25.19 -5.26
N LEU A 89 4.13 24.28 -6.24
CA LEU A 89 3.41 23.01 -6.20
C LEU A 89 3.96 22.07 -5.11
N GLU A 90 5.28 22.00 -4.93
CA GLU A 90 5.88 21.23 -3.84
C GLU A 90 5.60 21.84 -2.46
N GLU A 91 5.52 23.18 -2.35
CA GLU A 91 5.07 23.85 -1.13
C GLU A 91 3.61 23.49 -0.80
N LEU A 92 2.70 23.57 -1.78
CA LEU A 92 1.29 23.20 -1.63
C LEU A 92 1.13 21.74 -1.17
N LYS A 93 1.83 20.82 -1.84
CA LYS A 93 1.87 19.40 -1.48
C LYS A 93 2.36 19.18 -0.05
N THR A 94 3.43 19.87 0.33
CA THR A 94 4.00 19.77 1.68
C THR A 94 3.03 20.30 2.73
N MET A 95 2.39 21.44 2.48
CA MET A 95 1.41 22.03 3.39
C MET A 95 0.24 21.08 3.67
N ILE A 96 -0.37 20.55 2.61
CA ILE A 96 -1.52 19.64 2.71
C ILE A 96 -1.08 18.31 3.34
N GLY A 97 0.07 17.78 2.92
CA GLY A 97 0.62 16.54 3.47
C GLY A 97 0.90 16.65 4.98
N ASN A 98 1.49 17.75 5.43
CA ASN A 98 1.75 17.99 6.86
C ASN A 98 0.46 18.09 7.65
N TRP A 99 -0.54 18.81 7.11
CA TRP A 99 -1.84 18.92 7.75
C TRP A 99 -2.54 17.55 7.87
N LEU A 100 -2.56 16.77 6.79
CA LEU A 100 -3.14 15.41 6.78
C LEU A 100 -2.44 14.52 7.79
N HIS A 101 -1.10 14.48 7.78
CA HIS A 101 -0.35 13.63 8.69
C HIS A 101 -0.59 13.98 10.16
N ALA A 102 -0.76 15.28 10.48
CA ALA A 102 -1.05 15.73 11.83
C ALA A 102 -2.49 15.42 12.29
N LYS A 103 -3.45 15.30 11.37
CA LYS A 103 -4.88 15.12 11.70
C LYS A 103 -5.38 13.69 11.53
N ALA A 104 -4.88 13.00 10.53
CA ALA A 104 -5.25 11.65 10.13
C ALA A 104 -4.03 10.96 9.50
N PRO A 105 -3.00 10.63 10.31
CA PRO A 105 -1.84 9.91 9.79
C PRO A 105 -2.26 8.57 9.19
N PRO A 106 -1.64 8.12 8.09
CA PRO A 106 -1.88 6.78 7.56
C PRO A 106 -1.69 5.70 8.63
N ASP A 107 -2.69 4.86 8.82
CA ASP A 107 -2.69 3.75 9.79
C ASP A 107 -2.67 2.36 9.13
N PHE A 108 -2.61 2.33 7.80
CA PHE A 108 -2.44 1.14 6.99
C PHE A 108 -0.95 0.80 6.78
N TYR A 109 -0.64 -0.15 5.91
CA TYR A 109 0.74 -0.46 5.47
C TYR A 109 0.78 -0.44 3.94
N CYS A 110 1.94 -0.11 3.38
CA CYS A 110 2.21 -0.33 1.96
C CYS A 110 2.84 -1.72 1.77
N VAL A 111 2.64 -2.29 0.59
CA VAL A 111 3.26 -3.57 0.21
C VAL A 111 4.25 -3.31 -0.91
N ASN A 112 5.55 -3.43 -0.61
CA ASN A 112 6.62 -3.07 -1.56
C ASN A 112 7.06 -4.25 -2.44
N GLU A 113 7.19 -5.43 -1.83
CA GLU A 113 7.63 -6.64 -2.52
C GLU A 113 6.54 -7.70 -2.46
N LEU A 114 6.30 -8.33 -3.60
CA LEU A 114 5.29 -9.36 -3.78
C LEU A 114 5.91 -10.62 -4.34
N ARG A 115 5.60 -11.74 -3.69
CA ARG A 115 5.99 -13.07 -4.17
C ARG A 115 4.83 -14.03 -4.04
N ARG A 116 4.66 -14.91 -5.02
CA ARG A 116 3.82 -16.09 -4.86
C ARG A 116 4.62 -17.23 -4.26
N ILE A 117 4.10 -17.83 -3.20
CA ILE A 117 4.72 -19.00 -2.55
C ILE A 117 3.80 -20.21 -2.76
N PRO A 118 4.24 -21.21 -3.55
CA PRO A 118 3.50 -22.45 -3.73
C PRO A 118 3.48 -23.28 -2.45
N ARG A 119 2.38 -24.02 -2.23
CA ARG A 119 2.27 -24.99 -1.14
C ARG A 119 3.39 -26.04 -1.19
N SER A 120 3.75 -26.48 -2.40
CA SER A 120 4.82 -27.46 -2.62
C SER A 120 6.18 -26.96 -2.13
N GLU A 121 6.46 -25.67 -2.25
CA GLU A 121 7.70 -25.07 -1.77
C GLU A 121 7.78 -25.12 -0.24
N LEU A 122 6.68 -24.81 0.45
CA LEU A 122 6.63 -24.87 1.92
C LEU A 122 6.76 -26.29 2.45
N THR A 123 6.20 -27.28 1.75
CA THR A 123 6.39 -28.68 2.12
C THR A 123 7.83 -29.12 1.91
N ALA A 124 8.45 -28.75 0.78
CA ALA A 124 9.84 -29.09 0.47
C ALA A 124 10.84 -28.46 1.46
N THR A 125 10.54 -27.27 1.96
CA THR A 125 11.37 -26.54 2.93
C THR A 125 11.01 -26.84 4.39
N GLY A 126 10.02 -27.69 4.66
CA GLY A 126 9.61 -28.08 6.01
C GLY A 126 8.78 -27.05 6.79
N HIS A 127 8.37 -25.95 6.14
CA HIS A 127 7.53 -24.90 6.74
C HIS A 127 6.04 -25.32 6.82
N LEU A 128 5.64 -26.32 6.05
CA LEU A 128 4.30 -26.92 6.09
C LEU A 128 4.42 -28.44 6.12
N GLN A 129 3.69 -29.09 7.04
CA GLN A 129 3.61 -30.55 7.02
C GLN A 129 2.87 -31.02 5.76
N PRO A 130 3.29 -32.15 5.15
CA PRO A 130 2.51 -32.75 4.09
C PRO A 130 1.11 -33.08 4.62
N PRO A 131 0.07 -32.99 3.77
CA PRO A 131 -1.28 -33.39 4.18
C PRO A 131 -1.22 -34.82 4.73
N ASP A 132 -1.83 -35.07 5.89
CA ASP A 132 -1.94 -36.41 6.45
C ASP A 132 -2.53 -37.32 5.36
N VAL A 133 -1.72 -38.29 4.92
CA VAL A 133 -2.20 -39.39 4.08
C VAL A 133 -3.00 -40.26 5.04
N GLY A 134 -4.29 -39.94 5.19
CA GLY A 134 -5.21 -40.76 5.96
C GLY A 134 -5.12 -42.21 5.48
N GLY A 135 -4.77 -43.11 6.39
CA GLY A 135 -4.83 -44.55 6.19
C GLY A 135 -6.26 -45.08 6.20
#